data_AF-A0A0C9TNL3-F1
#
_entry.id   AF-A0A0C9TNL3-F1
#
_cell.length_a   1.000
_cell.length_b   1.000
_cell.length_c   1.000
_cell.angle_alpha   90.00
_cell.angle_beta   90.00
_cell.angle_gamma   90.00
#
_symmetry.space_group_name_H-M   'P 1'
#
loop_
_entity.id
_entity.type
_entity.pdbx_description
1 polymer ?
#
loop_
_entity_poly.entity_id
_entity_poly.type
_entity_poly.pdbx_seq_one_letter_code
_entity_poly.pdbx_strand_id
1 'polypeptide(L)'
;LIVVDLNSIHQVVFAWCRCATAAPTAQQLFARRFFPVTMHRPRTVFTFQLMKHFHMLTNVAKITPLDFIGALQRLSDNLNPQGTQEVYKPFKHAQRQWRIVQAWKRGGVRSPDGPEKPGELVLPCVSCPLPGINLDTDW
;
A
#
# COMPACT_ATOMS: atom_id res chain seq x y z
N LEU A 1 12.91 8.98 -10.91
CA LEU A 1 12.03 8.23 -9.98
C LEU A 1 10.97 7.54 -10.83
N ILE A 2 10.71 6.26 -10.59
CA ILE A 2 9.64 5.53 -11.29
C ILE A 2 8.37 5.71 -10.47
N VAL A 3 7.35 6.32 -11.07
CA VAL A 3 6.05 6.57 -10.47
C VAL A 3 5.05 5.70 -11.20
N VAL A 4 4.43 4.75 -10.49
CA VAL A 4 3.41 3.88 -11.08
C VAL A 4 2.04 4.37 -10.62
N ASP A 5 1.19 4.71 -11.58
CA ASP A 5 -0.19 5.13 -11.35
C ASP A 5 -1.16 4.29 -12.20
N LEU A 6 -2.48 4.48 -12.02
CA LEU A 6 -3.50 3.70 -12.72
C LEU A 6 -3.48 3.83 -14.25
N ASN A 7 -2.96 4.94 -14.76
CA ASN A 7 -2.89 5.18 -16.19
C ASN A 7 -1.65 4.52 -16.84
N SER A 8 -0.49 4.55 -16.20
CA SER A 8 0.75 3.97 -16.73
C SER A 8 1.91 4.03 -15.72
N ILE A 9 3.06 3.51 -16.15
CA ILE A 9 4.35 3.60 -15.46
C ILE A 9 5.12 4.81 -16.01
N HIS A 10 5.41 5.77 -15.13
CA HIS A 10 6.06 7.03 -15.50
C HIS A 10 7.49 7.10 -14.99
N GLN A 11 8.41 7.56 -15.83
CA GLN A 11 9.75 7.96 -15.40
C GLN A 11 9.80 9.48 -15.22
N VAL A 12 9.88 9.92 -13.97
CA VAL A 12 9.76 11.34 -13.61
C VAL A 12 11.05 11.84 -12.95
N VAL A 13 11.47 13.05 -13.30
CA VAL A 13 12.53 13.77 -12.58
C VAL A 13 11.93 14.33 -11.30
N PHE A 14 12.46 13.91 -10.16
CA PHE A 14 11.92 14.28 -8.84
C PHE A 14 12.96 15.10 -8.08
N ALA A 15 12.59 16.31 -7.67
CA ALA A 15 13.42 17.17 -6.82
C ALA A 15 12.97 17.04 -5.36
N TRP A 16 13.94 16.82 -4.47
CA TRP A 16 13.70 16.75 -3.03
C TRP A 16 13.74 18.14 -2.40
N CYS A 17 12.85 18.40 -1.46
CA CYS A 17 12.99 19.57 -0.61
C CYS A 17 14.25 19.42 0.25
N ARG A 18 15.11 20.45 0.24
CA ARG A 18 16.37 20.51 1.00
C ARG A 18 16.40 21.67 2.00
N CYS A 19 15.25 22.25 2.33
CA CYS A 19 15.14 23.26 3.38
C CYS A 19 15.65 22.68 4.72
N ALA A 20 16.12 23.54 5.63
CA ALA A 20 16.63 23.09 6.94
C ALA A 20 15.57 22.32 7.76
N THR A 21 14.29 22.63 7.55
CA THR A 21 13.14 21.97 8.18
C THR A 21 12.54 20.85 7.32
N ALA A 22 13.22 20.44 6.24
CA ALA A 22 12.68 19.44 5.33
C ALA A 22 12.54 18.08 6.03
N ALA A 23 11.36 17.50 5.90
CA ALA A 23 11.08 16.16 6.37
C ALA A 23 11.97 15.12 5.63
N PRO A 24 12.20 13.94 6.22
CA PRO A 24 12.87 12.83 5.53
C PRO A 24 12.21 12.48 4.20
N THR A 25 13.01 11.98 3.26
CA THR A 25 12.61 11.61 1.88
C THR A 25 11.28 10.85 1.80
N ALA A 26 11.10 9.81 2.62
CA ALA A 26 9.87 9.02 2.66
C ALA A 26 8.65 9.85 3.10
N GLN A 27 8.79 10.71 4.10
CA GLN A 27 7.70 11.58 4.56
C GLN A 27 7.31 12.60 3.50
N GLN A 28 8.27 13.14 2.74
CA GLN A 28 7.97 14.02 1.60
C GLN A 28 7.10 13.30 0.54
N LEU A 29 7.37 12.01 0.29
CA LEU A 29 6.57 11.20 -0.64
C LEU A 29 5.17 10.92 -0.09
N PHE A 30 5.06 10.54 1.18
CA PHE A 30 3.78 10.29 1.82
C PHE A 30 2.90 11.54 1.83
N ALA A 31 3.47 12.72 2.06
CA ALA A 31 2.76 14.00 1.95
C ALA A 31 2.17 14.24 0.55
N ARG A 32 2.78 13.66 -0.48
CA ARG A 32 2.31 13.69 -1.88
C ARG A 32 1.50 12.45 -2.29
N ARG A 33 1.09 11.61 -1.33
CA ARG A 33 0.34 10.37 -1.57
C ARG A 33 1.06 9.37 -2.48
N PHE A 34 2.39 9.37 -2.42
CA PHE A 34 3.24 8.34 -3.01
C PHE A 34 3.64 7.34 -1.94
N PHE A 35 3.45 6.06 -2.22
CA PHE A 35 3.86 4.95 -1.37
C PHE A 35 5.21 4.41 -1.87
N PRO A 36 6.33 4.73 -1.19
CA PRO A 36 7.64 4.24 -1.60
C PRO A 36 7.84 2.78 -1.25
N VAL A 37 8.62 2.08 -2.09
CA VAL A 37 9.03 0.70 -1.84
C VAL A 37 10.13 0.62 -0.77
N THR A 38 11.00 1.63 -0.73
CA THR A 38 12.12 1.75 0.21
C THR A 38 12.12 3.13 0.85
N MET A 39 12.47 3.22 2.14
CA MET A 39 12.35 4.48 2.90
C MET A 39 13.54 5.43 2.70
N HIS A 40 14.77 4.91 2.59
CA HIS A 40 15.98 5.75 2.55
C HIS A 40 16.29 6.32 1.17
N ARG A 41 16.21 5.47 0.13
CA ARG A 41 16.51 5.84 -1.26
C ARG A 41 15.46 5.25 -2.22
N PRO A 42 14.24 5.82 -2.22
CA PRO A 42 13.17 5.34 -3.09
C PRO A 42 13.52 5.55 -4.55
N ARG A 43 13.52 4.46 -5.32
CA ARG A 43 13.64 4.48 -6.78
C ARG A 43 12.31 4.28 -7.48
N THR A 44 11.38 3.60 -6.81
CA THR A 44 10.03 3.29 -7.28
C THR A 44 9.02 3.68 -6.22
N VAL A 45 7.96 4.35 -6.65
CA VAL A 45 6.83 4.71 -5.82
C VAL A 45 5.54 4.33 -6.53
N PHE A 46 4.54 3.95 -5.74
CA PHE A 46 3.19 3.64 -6.21
C PHE A 46 2.23 4.70 -5.69
N THR A 47 1.32 5.19 -6.52
CA THR A 47 0.31 6.14 -6.03
C THR A 47 -0.62 5.45 -5.03
N PHE A 48 -1.09 6.19 -4.01
CA PHE A 48 -2.09 5.65 -3.08
C PHE A 48 -3.36 5.22 -3.82
N GLN A 49 -3.70 5.89 -4.92
CA GLN A 49 -4.84 5.55 -5.75
C GLN A 49 -4.67 4.16 -6.38
N LEU A 50 -3.50 3.89 -6.99
CA LEU A 50 -3.18 2.57 -7.51
C LEU A 50 -3.21 1.49 -6.42
N MET A 51 -2.61 1.77 -5.25
CA MET A 51 -2.58 0.80 -4.15
C MET A 51 -3.98 0.47 -3.62
N LYS A 52 -4.86 1.48 -3.49
CA LYS A 52 -6.27 1.28 -3.10
C LYS A 52 -7.02 0.48 -4.16
N HIS A 53 -6.86 0.84 -5.42
CA HIS A 53 -7.56 0.21 -6.53
C HIS A 53 -7.19 -1.28 -6.64
N PHE A 54 -5.89 -1.59 -6.62
CA PHE A 54 -5.43 -2.98 -6.62
C PHE A 54 -5.95 -3.76 -5.41
N HIS A 55 -5.89 -3.17 -4.21
CA HIS A 55 -6.41 -3.83 -2.99
C HIS A 55 -7.88 -4.21 -3.15
N MET A 56 -8.71 -3.31 -3.70
CA MET A 56 -10.13 -3.59 -3.97
C MET A 56 -10.31 -4.69 -5.02
N LEU A 57 -9.56 -4.63 -6.12
CA LEU A 57 -9.62 -5.63 -7.19
C LEU A 57 -9.20 -7.02 -6.73
N THR A 58 -8.19 -7.13 -5.86
CA THR A 58 -7.84 -8.43 -5.28
C THR A 58 -8.93 -8.97 -4.37
N ASN A 59 -9.64 -8.09 -3.63
CA ASN A 59 -10.71 -8.53 -2.73
C ASN A 59 -11.95 -9.02 -3.50
N VAL A 60 -12.39 -8.23 -4.49
CA VAL A 60 -13.64 -8.45 -5.24
C VAL A 60 -13.45 -9.42 -6.41
N ALA A 61 -12.47 -9.17 -7.27
CA ALA A 61 -12.29 -9.86 -8.54
C ALA A 61 -11.14 -10.89 -8.54
N LYS A 62 -10.46 -11.07 -7.39
CA LYS A 62 -9.33 -12.00 -7.21
C LYS A 62 -8.19 -11.81 -8.21
N ILE A 63 -8.00 -10.58 -8.70
CA ILE A 63 -6.95 -10.25 -9.66
C ILE A 63 -5.58 -10.50 -9.03
N THR A 64 -4.70 -11.16 -9.80
CA THR A 64 -3.34 -11.44 -9.37
C THR A 64 -2.44 -10.19 -9.53
N PRO A 65 -1.38 -10.06 -8.73
CA PRO A 65 -0.42 -8.97 -8.92
C PRO A 65 0.25 -8.99 -10.30
N LEU A 66 0.40 -10.17 -10.89
CA LEU A 66 1.02 -10.35 -12.21
C LEU A 66 0.12 -9.76 -13.29
N ASP A 67 -1.16 -10.12 -13.29
CA ASP A 67 -2.13 -9.62 -14.28
C ASP A 67 -2.31 -8.11 -14.16
N PHE A 68 -2.38 -7.60 -12.92
CA PHE A 68 -2.53 -6.17 -12.67
C PHE A 68 -1.34 -5.36 -13.20
N ILE A 69 -0.11 -5.81 -12.94
CA ILE A 69 1.08 -5.14 -13.47
C ILE A 69 1.17 -5.31 -14.99
N GLY A 70 0.84 -6.49 -15.53
CA GLY A 70 0.79 -6.72 -16.97
C GLY A 70 -0.17 -5.78 -17.69
N ALA A 71 -1.33 -5.48 -17.08
CA ALA A 71 -2.27 -4.48 -17.60
C ALA A 71 -1.65 -3.07 -17.60
N LEU A 72 -0.98 -2.67 -16.52
CA LEU A 72 -0.30 -1.37 -16.45
C LEU A 72 0.85 -1.24 -17.45
N GLN A 73 1.60 -2.32 -17.70
CA GLN A 73 2.65 -2.34 -18.72
C GLN A 73 2.06 -2.13 -20.11
N ARG A 74 0.93 -2.78 -20.44
CA ARG A 74 0.23 -2.58 -21.72
C ARG A 74 -0.38 -1.19 -21.86
N LEU A 75 -0.89 -0.61 -20.77
CA LEU A 75 -1.33 0.79 -20.77
C LEU A 75 -0.18 1.77 -20.98
N SER A 76 1.04 1.40 -20.57
CA SER A 76 2.24 2.23 -20.75
C SER A 76 2.80 2.12 -22.16
N ASP A 77 2.95 0.89 -22.66
CA ASP A 77 3.38 0.58 -24.01
C ASP A 77 2.73 -0.75 -24.43
N ASN A 78 1.73 -0.66 -25.30
CA ASN A 78 1.02 -1.86 -25.79
C ASN A 78 1.78 -2.58 -26.90
N LEU A 79 2.74 -1.91 -27.57
CA LEU A 79 3.54 -2.49 -28.65
C LEU A 79 4.68 -3.32 -28.07
N ASN A 80 5.31 -2.84 -26.99
CA ASN A 80 6.36 -3.57 -26.28
C ASN A 80 6.17 -3.54 -24.75
N PRO A 81 5.18 -4.28 -24.21
CA PRO A 81 4.92 -4.30 -22.76
C PRO A 81 6.13 -4.78 -21.93
N GLN A 82 6.96 -5.67 -22.49
CA GLN A 82 8.16 -6.16 -21.81
C GLN A 82 9.32 -5.16 -21.81
N GLY A 83 9.30 -4.17 -22.69
CA GLY A 83 10.27 -3.06 -22.72
C GLY A 83 10.00 -1.99 -21.65
N THR A 84 8.84 -2.04 -20.99
CA THR A 84 8.52 -1.14 -19.88
C THR A 84 9.38 -1.46 -18.65
N GLN A 85 9.49 -0.49 -17.73
CA GLN A 85 10.25 -0.64 -16.51
C GLN A 85 9.76 -1.84 -15.67
N GLU A 86 10.70 -2.68 -15.20
CA GLU A 86 10.36 -3.81 -14.30
C GLU A 86 9.90 -3.28 -12.94
N VAL A 87 8.59 -3.33 -12.70
CA VAL A 87 7.96 -2.86 -11.45
C VAL A 87 7.25 -3.97 -10.69
N TYR A 88 7.22 -5.20 -11.21
CA TYR A 88 6.49 -6.30 -10.59
C TYR A 88 7.11 -6.72 -9.25
N LYS A 89 8.44 -6.88 -9.17
CA LYS A 89 9.10 -7.18 -7.88
C LYS A 89 8.89 -6.06 -6.85
N PRO A 90 9.16 -4.77 -7.15
CA PRO A 90 8.86 -3.66 -6.24
C PRO A 90 7.39 -3.61 -5.82
N PHE A 91 6.47 -3.87 -6.75
CA PHE A 91 5.03 -3.87 -6.47
C PHE A 91 4.65 -4.94 -5.45
N LYS A 92 5.17 -6.17 -5.59
CA LYS A 92 4.95 -7.24 -4.61
C LYS A 92 5.35 -6.85 -3.19
N HIS A 93 6.45 -6.14 -3.03
CA HIS A 93 6.86 -5.63 -1.71
C HIS A 93 5.91 -4.55 -1.21
N ALA A 94 5.61 -3.55 -2.04
CA ALA A 94 4.72 -2.44 -1.69
C ALA A 94 3.32 -2.92 -1.30
N GLN A 95 2.71 -3.86 -2.04
CA GLN A 95 1.36 -4.34 -1.72
C GLN A 95 1.28 -5.06 -0.38
N ARG A 96 2.34 -5.77 0.02
CA ARG A 96 2.39 -6.48 1.32
C ARG A 96 2.46 -5.47 2.44
N GLN A 97 3.36 -4.48 2.33
CA GLN A 97 3.47 -3.39 3.28
C GLN A 97 2.17 -2.60 3.38
N TRP A 98 1.55 -2.27 2.24
CA TRP A 98 0.25 -1.58 2.19
C TRP A 98 -0.83 -2.34 2.96
N ARG A 99 -0.95 -3.66 2.77
CA ARG A 99 -1.93 -4.48 3.50
C ARG A 99 -1.70 -4.46 5.00
N ILE A 100 -0.44 -4.53 5.45
CA ILE A 100 -0.08 -4.44 6.86
C ILE A 100 -0.48 -3.07 7.43
N VAL A 101 -0.11 -1.98 6.75
CA VAL A 101 -0.47 -0.62 7.19
C VAL A 101 -1.99 -0.43 7.22
N GLN A 102 -2.74 -0.97 6.25
CA GLN A 102 -4.20 -0.94 6.29
C GLN A 102 -4.75 -1.76 7.47
N ALA A 103 -4.15 -2.89 7.82
CA ALA A 103 -4.54 -3.68 8.98
C ALA A 103 -4.29 -2.91 10.28
N TRP A 104 -3.12 -2.28 10.43
CA TRP A 104 -2.79 -1.43 11.58
C TRP A 104 -3.78 -0.28 11.75
N LYS A 105 -4.09 0.40 10.63
CA LYS A 105 -5.07 1.49 10.63
C LYS A 105 -6.47 1.01 11.04
N ARG A 106 -6.90 -0.17 10.61
CA ARG A 106 -8.20 -0.75 11.00
C ARG A 106 -8.22 -1.19 12.46
N GLY A 107 -7.12 -1.75 12.97
CA GLY A 107 -6.97 -2.14 14.38
C GLY A 107 -6.68 -0.98 15.33
N GLY A 108 -6.60 0.26 14.83
CA GLY A 108 -6.31 1.43 15.67
C GLY A 108 -4.87 1.50 16.20
N VAL A 109 -3.95 0.71 15.65
CA VAL A 109 -2.53 0.70 16.05
C VAL A 109 -1.87 2.00 15.62
N ARG A 110 -1.42 2.79 16.61
CA ARG A 110 -0.71 4.06 16.42
C ARG A 110 0.78 3.97 16.72
N SER A 111 1.20 2.92 17.43
CA SER A 111 2.61 2.71 17.77
C SER A 111 3.44 2.48 16.50
N PRO A 112 4.62 3.11 16.38
CA PRO A 112 5.54 2.83 15.28
C PRO A 112 6.10 1.40 15.33
N ASP A 113 6.10 0.77 16.52
CA ASP A 113 6.60 -0.59 16.73
C ASP A 113 5.57 -1.67 16.30
N GLY A 114 4.36 -1.24 15.93
CA GLY A 114 3.28 -2.12 15.50
C GLY A 114 2.41 -2.60 16.66
N PRO A 115 1.61 -3.67 16.46
CA PRO A 115 0.81 -4.28 17.52
C PRO A 115 1.70 -4.94 18.58
N GLU A 116 1.37 -4.75 19.86
CA GLU A 116 2.16 -5.24 20.99
C GLU A 116 1.82 -6.70 21.33
N LYS A 117 0.54 -7.07 21.21
CA LYS A 117 0.02 -8.40 21.56
C LYS A 117 -0.49 -9.16 20.34
N PRO A 118 -0.36 -10.50 20.34
CA PRO A 118 -1.05 -11.35 19.38
C PRO A 118 -2.56 -11.08 19.40
N GLY A 119 -3.16 -10.98 18.21
CA GLY A 119 -4.60 -10.78 18.07
C GLY A 119 -5.08 -9.32 17.99
N GLU A 120 -4.22 -8.33 18.22
CA GLU A 120 -4.62 -6.90 18.20
C GLU A 120 -5.15 -6.38 16.86
N LEU A 121 -4.80 -7.06 15.75
CA LEU A 121 -5.29 -6.70 14.41
C LEU A 121 -6.56 -7.48 14.01
N VAL A 122 -7.02 -8.40 14.85
CA VAL A 122 -8.21 -9.21 14.58
C VAL A 122 -9.43 -8.36 14.91
N LEU A 123 -10.42 -8.37 13.99
CA LEU A 123 -11.70 -7.76 14.27
C LEU A 123 -12.51 -8.71 15.16
N PRO A 124 -13.05 -8.25 16.31
CA PRO A 124 -13.92 -9.07 17.12
C PRO A 124 -15.14 -9.47 16.28
N CYS A 125 -15.49 -10.76 16.38
CA CYS A 125 -16.68 -11.29 15.75
C CYS A 125 -17.91 -10.68 16.43
N VAL A 126 -18.67 -9.86 15.70
CA VAL A 126 -19.87 -9.17 16.24
C VAL A 126 -21.00 -10.12 16.63
N SER A 127 -21.04 -11.30 16.01
CA SER A 127 -22.06 -12.33 16.28
C SER A 127 -21.66 -13.27 17.42
N CYS A 128 -20.40 -13.24 17.85
CA CYS A 128 -19.92 -14.15 18.86
C CYS A 128 -20.35 -13.65 20.25
N PRO A 129 -20.79 -14.54 21.15
CA PRO A 129 -21.16 -14.16 22.52
C PRO A 129 -19.90 -13.74 23.28
N LEU A 130 -19.90 -12.51 23.79
CA LEU A 130 -18.84 -11.90 24.58
C LEU A 130 -19.43 -11.48 25.94
N PRO A 131 -19.34 -12.34 26.97
CA PRO A 131 -19.83 -12.03 28.30
C PRO A 131 -19.28 -10.68 28.81
N GLY A 132 -20.17 -9.84 29.35
CA GLY A 132 -19.83 -8.49 29.82
C GLY A 132 -19.62 -7.44 28.72
N ILE A 133 -19.81 -7.79 27.45
CA ILE A 133 -19.74 -6.85 26.32
C ILE A 133 -21.07 -6.79 25.55
N ASN A 134 -21.56 -7.93 25.05
CA ASN A 134 -22.77 -8.01 24.21
C ASN A 134 -23.76 -9.08 24.67
N LEU A 135 -23.61 -9.61 25.89
CA LEU A 135 -24.55 -10.52 26.53
C LEU A 135 -25.12 -9.86 27.78
N ASP A 136 -26.37 -10.19 28.11
CA ASP A 136 -26.99 -9.82 29.38
C ASP A 136 -26.24 -10.46 30.55
N THR A 137 -26.36 -9.86 31.73
CA THR A 137 -25.57 -10.24 32.91
C THR A 137 -25.83 -11.68 33.38
N ASP A 138 -27.00 -12.22 33.05
CA ASP A 138 -27.48 -13.56 33.42
C ASP A 138 -27.76 -14.47 32.19
N TRP A 139 -27.03 -14.25 31.07
CA TRP A 139 -27.09 -15.13 29.88
C TRP A 139 -26.70 -16.58 30.17
#